data_AF-W0RT81-F1
#
_entry.id   AF-W0RT81-F1
#
_cell.length_a   1.000
_cell.length_b   1.000
_cell.length_c   1.000
_cell.angle_alpha   90.00
_cell.angle_beta   90.00
_cell.angle_gamma   90.00
#
_symmetry.space_group_name_H-M   'P 1'
#
loop_
_entity.id
_entity.type
_entity.pdbx_description
1 polymer ?
#
loop_
_entity_poly.entity_id
_entity_poly.type
_entity_poly.pdbx_seq_one_letter_code
_entity_poly.pdbx_strand_id
1 'polypeptide(L)'
;MTRLLLAALVLLALPACRPAAPAEHYGFVARLGRDTVSVESVTRRGNEVTSDAVDRFPVVRRRHTEIELAPDGGIRHLVMDIHTPSEPTNERERHVVADVTRDSVRVTKTDGAGTVERAFATGGGTAMAHVPQMYSLYELYFDAALKRAAATHRAAGDTVQMRQFYVDREFDRFPLHHGIVRPLAGGRAEIMHDWLSGIGEATFDSAYRMQSYSGARTTYLVDVQRVTTPPDVRAVADRFEALETKSGPRQLSVRDVLHADIGAATFTVDYGRPLARGRTLLGEVIPYDRVWRTGANAATEFTTSAPITLAGLAVPAGKYTLWTLPHPGGAVELIVNRQTGQWGTGYGPAHDLGRSRMTTETLATPVEQFTISVVPGDARHGTLAMAWGPFRWTAPIEVRGGN
;
A
#
# COMPACT_ATOMS: atom_id res chain seq x y z
N MET A 1 43.87 -72.27 30.86
CA MET A 1 42.73 -71.94 29.99
C MET A 1 41.77 -71.09 30.79
N THR A 2 41.82 -69.76 30.64
CA THR A 2 40.81 -68.87 31.25
C THR A 2 40.68 -67.65 30.34
N ARG A 3 39.58 -67.58 29.58
CA ARG A 3 39.32 -66.54 28.58
C ARG A 3 38.84 -65.26 29.27
N LEU A 4 39.52 -64.13 29.03
CA LEU A 4 38.99 -62.81 29.31
C LEU A 4 37.87 -62.48 28.30
N LEU A 5 36.68 -62.15 28.79
CA LEU A 5 35.59 -61.57 28.01
C LEU A 5 35.63 -60.04 28.17
N LEU A 6 35.99 -59.34 27.09
CA LEU A 6 35.85 -57.89 26.98
C LEU A 6 34.39 -57.59 26.60
N ALA A 7 33.62 -57.02 27.53
CA ALA A 7 32.27 -56.53 27.24
C ALA A 7 32.38 -55.15 26.59
N ALA A 8 32.08 -55.06 25.29
CA ALA A 8 31.96 -53.80 24.57
C ALA A 8 30.64 -53.12 24.97
N LEU A 9 30.73 -52.03 25.72
CA LEU A 9 29.60 -51.18 26.10
C LEU A 9 29.24 -50.30 24.88
N VAL A 10 28.20 -50.68 24.14
CA VAL A 10 27.62 -49.84 23.09
C VAL A 10 26.80 -48.74 23.75
N LEU A 11 27.33 -47.51 23.80
CA LEU A 11 26.53 -46.33 24.15
C LEU A 11 25.52 -46.06 23.03
N LEU A 12 24.26 -46.41 23.26
CA LEU A 12 23.13 -45.90 22.50
C LEU A 12 22.98 -44.40 22.78
N ALA A 13 23.46 -43.57 21.85
CA ALA A 13 23.16 -42.15 21.83
C ALA A 13 21.68 -41.96 21.48
N LEU A 14 20.84 -41.83 22.51
CA LEU A 14 19.47 -41.35 22.36
C LEU A 14 19.52 -39.95 21.74
N PRO A 15 18.75 -39.65 20.68
CA PRO A 15 18.65 -38.29 20.19
C PRO A 15 18.00 -37.46 21.30
N ALA A 16 18.80 -36.63 21.96
CA ALA A 16 18.28 -35.66 22.90
C ALA A 16 17.32 -34.75 22.11
N CYS A 17 16.01 -34.89 22.35
CA CYS A 17 15.02 -33.92 21.91
C CYS A 17 15.47 -32.55 22.41
N ARG A 18 16.03 -31.74 21.51
CA ARG A 18 16.26 -30.33 21.81
C ARG A 18 14.88 -29.74 22.13
N PRO A 19 14.71 -29.06 23.27
CA PRO A 19 13.45 -28.38 23.55
C PRO A 19 13.14 -27.44 22.37
N ALA A 20 11.92 -27.52 21.85
CA ALA A 20 11.47 -26.62 20.79
C ALA A 20 11.74 -25.18 21.23
N ALA A 21 12.31 -24.37 20.33
CA ALA A 21 12.55 -22.96 20.61
C ALA A 21 11.26 -22.31 21.13
N PRO A 22 11.35 -21.43 22.15
CA PRO A 22 10.18 -20.75 22.68
C PRO A 22 9.48 -19.97 21.56
N ALA A 23 8.16 -19.93 21.59
CA ALA A 23 7.39 -19.17 20.62
C ALA A 23 7.65 -17.67 20.83
N GLU A 24 7.90 -16.95 19.73
CA GLU A 24 7.94 -15.49 19.72
C GLU A 24 6.52 -14.96 19.55
N HIS A 25 6.14 -13.98 20.38
CA HIS A 25 4.86 -13.28 20.29
C HIS A 25 5.12 -11.80 20.06
N TYR A 26 4.52 -11.23 19.02
CA TYR A 26 4.67 -9.83 18.63
C TYR A 26 3.46 -9.39 17.80
N GLY A 27 3.44 -8.13 17.40
CA GLY A 27 2.40 -7.64 16.51
C GLY A 27 2.90 -6.55 15.58
N PHE A 28 2.03 -6.14 14.67
CA PHE A 28 2.24 -4.96 13.84
C PHE A 28 1.07 -4.01 14.01
N VAL A 29 1.37 -2.71 14.05
CA VAL A 29 0.38 -1.65 14.03
C VAL A 29 0.67 -0.74 12.85
N ALA A 30 -0.22 -0.74 11.88
CA ALA A 30 -0.13 0.10 10.71
C ALA A 30 -1.04 1.31 10.84
N ARG A 31 -0.49 2.50 10.58
CA ARG A 31 -1.20 3.76 10.66
C ARG A 31 -1.08 4.55 9.37
N LEU A 32 -2.16 5.22 9.00
CA LEU A 32 -2.15 6.26 7.97
C LEU A 32 -2.25 7.62 8.68
N GLY A 33 -1.10 8.24 8.96
CA GLY A 33 -1.03 9.35 9.90
C GLY A 33 -1.38 8.89 11.31
N ARG A 34 -2.37 9.54 11.94
CA ARG A 34 -2.84 9.17 13.30
C ARG A 34 -3.83 8.00 13.30
N ASP A 35 -4.34 7.62 12.14
CA ASP A 35 -5.39 6.62 12.00
C ASP A 35 -4.81 5.22 11.97
N THR A 36 -5.20 4.35 12.90
CA THR A 36 -4.92 2.91 12.78
C THR A 36 -5.74 2.35 11.61
N VAL A 37 -5.07 1.63 10.70
CA VAL A 37 -5.68 1.05 9.49
C VAL A 37 -5.53 -0.46 9.41
N SER A 38 -4.53 -1.02 10.08
CA SER A 38 -4.37 -2.47 10.27
C SER A 38 -3.65 -2.76 11.58
N VAL A 39 -4.00 -3.89 12.19
CA VAL A 39 -3.27 -4.47 13.32
C VAL A 39 -3.13 -5.98 13.15
N GLU A 40 -2.03 -6.52 13.65
CA GLU A 40 -1.73 -7.95 13.63
C GLU A 40 -1.21 -8.40 14.99
N SER A 41 -1.60 -9.61 15.40
CA SER A 41 -1.01 -10.39 16.48
C SER A 41 -0.39 -11.65 15.88
N VAL A 42 0.91 -11.85 16.09
CA VAL A 42 1.70 -12.89 15.44
C VAL A 42 2.36 -13.77 16.48
N THR A 43 2.28 -15.07 16.26
CA THR A 43 3.00 -16.10 17.00
C THR A 43 3.90 -16.86 16.04
N ARG A 44 5.21 -16.93 16.31
CA ARG A 44 6.17 -17.68 15.49
C ARG A 44 6.88 -18.74 16.33
N ARG A 45 6.90 -19.98 15.83
CA ARG A 45 7.64 -21.10 16.41
C ARG A 45 8.45 -21.79 15.32
N GLY A 46 9.70 -21.36 15.15
CA GLY A 46 10.56 -21.87 14.08
C GLY A 46 10.01 -21.54 12.69
N ASN A 47 9.55 -22.57 11.98
CA ASN A 47 9.00 -22.47 10.63
C ASN A 47 7.47 -22.34 10.60
N GLU A 48 6.82 -22.38 11.75
CA GLU A 48 5.38 -22.18 11.88
C GLU A 48 5.08 -20.74 12.31
N VAL A 49 4.14 -20.10 11.63
CA VAL A 49 3.69 -18.74 11.93
C VAL A 49 2.16 -18.72 11.93
N THR A 50 1.58 -18.21 13.01
CA THR A 50 0.15 -17.90 13.10
C THR A 50 -0.02 -16.40 13.23
N SER A 51 -0.95 -15.82 12.48
CA SER A 51 -1.27 -14.40 12.51
C SER A 51 -2.78 -14.19 12.55
N ASP A 52 -3.24 -13.47 13.56
CA ASP A 52 -4.56 -12.85 13.58
C ASP A 52 -4.41 -11.40 13.12
N ALA A 53 -5.22 -10.97 12.16
CA ALA A 53 -5.13 -9.65 11.56
C ALA A 53 -6.50 -9.02 11.36
N VAL A 54 -6.56 -7.69 11.44
CA VAL A 54 -7.70 -6.93 10.92
C VAL A 54 -7.21 -5.67 10.22
N ASP A 55 -7.74 -5.42 9.03
CA ASP A 55 -7.59 -4.15 8.33
C ASP A 55 -8.96 -3.57 7.97
N ARG A 56 -8.97 -2.28 7.60
CA ARG A 56 -10.18 -1.56 7.15
C ARG A 56 -10.02 -0.93 5.77
N PHE A 57 -9.26 -1.57 4.88
CA PHE A 57 -8.96 -1.05 3.56
C PHE A 57 -9.13 -2.10 2.45
N PRO A 58 -10.01 -1.87 1.46
CA PRO A 58 -10.99 -0.79 1.36
C PRO A 58 -12.24 -1.00 2.24
N VAL A 59 -12.40 -2.21 2.78
CA VAL A 59 -13.49 -2.66 3.67
C VAL A 59 -12.87 -3.35 4.88
N VAL A 60 -13.65 -3.57 5.93
CA VAL A 60 -13.16 -4.34 7.08
C VAL A 60 -12.95 -5.80 6.70
N ARG A 61 -11.76 -6.32 7.00
CA ARG A 61 -11.41 -7.73 6.82
C ARG A 61 -10.68 -8.27 8.02
N ARG A 62 -11.26 -9.29 8.65
CA ARG A 62 -10.55 -10.10 9.66
C ARG A 62 -9.90 -11.28 8.97
N ARG A 63 -8.69 -11.62 9.38
CA ARG A 63 -7.98 -12.80 8.89
C ARG A 63 -7.39 -13.58 10.05
N HIS A 64 -7.57 -14.89 10.02
CA HIS A 64 -6.75 -15.83 10.75
C HIS A 64 -5.87 -16.54 9.74
N THR A 65 -4.57 -16.65 9.98
CA THR A 65 -3.64 -17.23 9.00
C THR A 65 -2.62 -18.11 9.69
N GLU A 66 -2.49 -19.33 9.21
CA GLU A 66 -1.47 -20.29 9.61
C GLU A 66 -0.53 -20.53 8.43
N ILE A 67 0.78 -20.48 8.67
CA ILE A 67 1.81 -20.56 7.64
C ILE A 67 2.89 -21.53 8.10
N GLU A 68 3.24 -22.44 7.21
CA GLU A 68 4.39 -23.31 7.34
C GLU A 68 5.44 -22.91 6.29
N LEU A 69 6.66 -22.63 6.74
CA LEU A 69 7.76 -22.18 5.89
C LEU A 69 8.59 -23.37 5.36
N ALA A 70 9.05 -23.23 4.12
CA ALA A 70 10.07 -24.06 3.52
C ALA A 70 11.47 -23.70 4.07
N PRO A 71 12.48 -24.58 3.93
CA PRO A 71 13.84 -24.31 4.40
C PRO A 71 14.51 -23.07 3.78
N ASP A 72 14.08 -22.66 2.58
CA ASP A 72 14.57 -21.44 1.91
C ASP A 72 13.86 -20.15 2.38
N GLY A 73 12.96 -20.26 3.36
CA GLY A 73 12.15 -19.16 3.88
C GLY A 73 10.89 -18.87 3.07
N GLY A 74 10.67 -19.55 1.94
CA GLY A 74 9.44 -19.48 1.18
C GLY A 74 8.25 -20.05 1.94
N ILE A 75 7.04 -19.75 1.47
CA ILE A 75 5.84 -20.44 1.97
C ILE A 75 5.86 -21.87 1.44
N ARG A 76 5.56 -22.86 2.29
CA ARG A 76 5.28 -24.25 1.90
C ARG A 76 3.79 -24.54 1.93
N HIS A 77 3.13 -24.15 3.01
CA HIS A 77 1.70 -24.29 3.20
C HIS A 77 1.16 -23.04 3.88
N LEU A 78 -0.01 -22.56 3.45
CA LEU A 78 -0.71 -21.45 4.08
C LEU A 78 -2.20 -21.76 4.12
N VAL A 79 -2.81 -21.56 5.27
CA VAL A 79 -4.27 -21.58 5.46
C VAL A 79 -4.69 -20.21 5.95
N MET A 80 -5.74 -19.66 5.35
CA MET A 80 -6.27 -18.35 5.72
C MET A 80 -7.80 -18.35 5.73
N ASP A 81 -8.37 -18.06 6.89
CA ASP A 81 -9.79 -17.78 7.04
C ASP A 81 -10.01 -16.27 7.01
N ILE A 82 -10.92 -15.82 6.15
CA ILE A 82 -11.21 -14.39 5.92
C ILE A 82 -12.68 -14.12 6.21
N HIS A 83 -12.95 -13.16 7.09
CA HIS A 83 -14.27 -12.62 7.36
C HIS A 83 -14.38 -11.19 6.82
N THR A 84 -15.33 -10.95 5.90
CA THR A 84 -15.57 -9.62 5.31
C THR A 84 -17.04 -9.19 5.50
N PRO A 85 -17.40 -8.49 6.59
CA PRO A 85 -18.80 -8.22 6.96
C PRO A 85 -19.63 -7.55 5.87
N SER A 86 -19.02 -6.65 5.10
CA SER A 86 -19.70 -5.88 4.05
C SER A 86 -20.08 -6.70 2.82
N GLU A 87 -19.56 -7.92 2.67
CA GLU A 87 -19.83 -8.76 1.51
C GLU A 87 -21.15 -9.55 1.63
N PRO A 88 -21.70 -10.02 0.49
CA PRO A 88 -22.85 -10.91 0.48
C PRO A 88 -22.65 -12.11 1.39
N THR A 89 -23.73 -12.59 2.02
CA THR A 89 -23.67 -13.67 3.03
C THR A 89 -22.94 -14.92 2.54
N ASN A 90 -23.09 -15.29 1.27
CA ASN A 90 -22.43 -16.44 0.66
C ASN A 90 -20.94 -16.21 0.30
N GLU A 91 -20.44 -14.98 0.40
CA GLU A 91 -19.04 -14.64 0.12
C GLU A 91 -18.29 -14.11 1.34
N ARG A 92 -19.01 -13.84 2.43
CA ARG A 92 -18.51 -13.21 3.66
C ARG A 92 -17.44 -14.01 4.38
N GLU A 93 -17.63 -15.34 4.42
CA GLU A 93 -16.66 -16.28 4.98
C GLU A 93 -15.92 -16.94 3.83
N ARG A 94 -14.59 -16.87 3.87
CA ARG A 94 -13.73 -17.53 2.88
C ARG A 94 -12.65 -18.32 3.57
N HIS A 95 -12.40 -19.51 3.06
CA HIS A 95 -11.30 -20.37 3.43
C HIS A 95 -10.32 -20.46 2.25
N VAL A 96 -9.06 -20.12 2.47
CA VAL A 96 -8.02 -20.13 1.43
C VAL A 96 -6.89 -21.05 1.86
N VAL A 97 -6.51 -21.96 0.97
CA VAL A 97 -5.35 -22.83 1.14
C VAL A 97 -4.38 -22.56 0.01
N ALA A 98 -3.09 -22.38 0.33
CA ALA A 98 -2.02 -22.29 -0.65
C ALA A 98 -0.95 -23.33 -0.38
N ASP A 99 -0.79 -24.28 -1.30
CA ASP A 99 0.26 -25.29 -1.29
C ASP A 99 1.37 -24.91 -2.27
N VAL A 100 2.59 -24.86 -1.77
CA VAL A 100 3.75 -24.43 -2.52
C VAL A 100 4.77 -25.56 -2.60
N THR A 101 5.09 -25.95 -3.82
CA THR A 101 6.22 -26.81 -4.13
C THR A 101 7.38 -25.97 -4.67
N ARG A 102 8.51 -26.62 -4.94
CA ARG A 102 9.64 -25.97 -5.60
C ARG A 102 9.23 -25.28 -6.91
N ASP A 103 8.34 -25.90 -7.69
CA ASP A 103 8.07 -25.51 -9.07
C ASP A 103 6.68 -24.89 -9.27
N SER A 104 5.81 -24.93 -8.26
CA SER A 104 4.43 -24.44 -8.39
C SER A 104 3.82 -23.94 -7.08
N VAL A 105 2.87 -23.03 -7.21
CA VAL A 105 1.92 -22.64 -6.16
C VAL A 105 0.53 -23.06 -6.60
N ARG A 106 -0.23 -23.75 -5.75
CA ARG A 106 -1.65 -24.03 -5.93
C ARG A 106 -2.43 -23.28 -4.85
N VAL A 107 -3.42 -22.49 -5.25
CA VAL A 107 -4.28 -21.73 -4.35
C VAL A 107 -5.73 -22.18 -4.55
N THR A 108 -6.37 -22.59 -3.46
CA THR A 108 -7.78 -22.98 -3.41
C THR A 108 -8.53 -22.02 -2.51
N LYS A 109 -9.61 -21.43 -3.01
CA LYS A 109 -10.55 -20.62 -2.22
C LYS A 109 -11.89 -21.33 -2.17
N THR A 110 -12.46 -21.47 -0.98
CA THR A 110 -13.81 -21.95 -0.75
C THR A 110 -14.63 -20.91 0.00
N ASP A 111 -15.85 -20.65 -0.48
CA ASP A 111 -16.86 -19.83 0.19
C ASP A 111 -18.26 -20.44 -0.05
N GLY A 112 -19.31 -19.77 0.41
CA GLY A 112 -20.69 -20.20 0.19
C GLY A 112 -21.14 -20.14 -1.28
N ALA A 113 -20.38 -19.50 -2.18
CA ALA A 113 -20.63 -19.53 -3.62
C ALA A 113 -19.96 -20.73 -4.31
N GLY A 114 -18.95 -21.35 -3.69
CA GLY A 114 -18.32 -22.58 -4.18
C GLY A 114 -16.82 -22.62 -3.93
N THR A 115 -16.13 -23.48 -4.68
CA THR A 115 -14.67 -23.63 -4.60
C THR A 115 -14.02 -23.25 -5.94
N VAL A 116 -12.95 -22.46 -5.88
CA VAL A 116 -12.13 -22.04 -7.03
C VAL A 116 -10.68 -22.40 -6.75
N GLU A 117 -10.05 -23.08 -7.70
CA GLU A 117 -8.63 -23.46 -7.63
C GLU A 117 -7.84 -22.83 -8.78
N ARG A 118 -6.61 -22.38 -8.49
CA ARG A 118 -5.63 -21.92 -9.47
C ARG A 118 -4.25 -22.46 -9.15
N ALA A 119 -3.46 -22.74 -10.19
CA ALA A 119 -2.07 -23.14 -10.04
C ALA A 119 -1.17 -22.32 -10.95
N PHE A 120 0.02 -22.00 -10.46
CA PHE A 120 1.00 -21.17 -11.14
C PHE A 120 2.39 -21.78 -11.05
N ALA A 121 3.16 -21.74 -12.14
CA ALA A 121 4.55 -22.18 -12.13
C ALA A 121 5.45 -21.12 -11.51
N THR A 122 6.28 -21.50 -10.53
CA THR A 122 7.24 -20.60 -9.87
C THR A 122 8.55 -20.47 -10.66
N GLY A 123 8.83 -21.43 -11.55
CA GLY A 123 10.11 -21.51 -12.26
C GLY A 123 11.29 -21.74 -11.31
N GLY A 124 11.07 -22.41 -10.17
CA GLY A 124 12.08 -22.64 -9.14
C GLY A 124 12.38 -21.42 -8.26
N GLY A 125 11.67 -20.30 -8.43
CA GLY A 125 11.79 -19.13 -7.57
C GLY A 125 11.05 -19.31 -6.24
N THR A 126 11.62 -18.77 -5.15
CA THR A 126 10.99 -18.78 -3.83
C THR A 126 9.67 -18.00 -3.87
N ALA A 127 8.57 -18.68 -3.52
CA ALA A 127 7.23 -18.12 -3.59
C ALA A 127 6.77 -17.56 -2.23
N MET A 128 6.21 -16.36 -2.28
CA MET A 128 5.74 -15.61 -1.12
C MET A 128 4.30 -15.16 -1.35
N ALA A 129 3.46 -15.31 -0.33
CA ALA A 129 2.14 -14.70 -0.32
C ALA A 129 2.28 -13.20 -0.08
N HIS A 130 1.39 -12.43 -0.68
CA HIS A 130 1.27 -11.00 -0.45
C HIS A 130 -0.19 -10.63 -0.25
N VAL A 131 -0.45 -9.91 0.83
CA VAL A 131 -1.73 -9.25 1.11
C VAL A 131 -1.39 -7.84 1.60
N PRO A 132 -1.90 -6.77 0.95
CA PRO A 132 -1.76 -5.41 1.44
C PRO A 132 -2.26 -5.30 2.87
N GLN A 133 -1.60 -4.47 3.68
CA GLN A 133 -1.94 -4.26 5.09
C GLN A 133 -1.74 -5.47 6.02
N MET A 134 -1.10 -6.55 5.57
CA MET A 134 -0.70 -7.69 6.41
C MET A 134 0.83 -7.81 6.44
N TYR A 135 1.46 -7.16 7.41
CA TYR A 135 2.91 -6.95 7.51
C TYR A 135 3.67 -8.14 8.08
N SER A 136 3.01 -9.11 8.68
CA SER A 136 3.60 -10.43 8.94
C SER A 136 4.08 -11.10 7.64
N LEU A 137 3.30 -11.01 6.55
CA LEU A 137 3.71 -11.50 5.24
C LEU A 137 4.88 -10.70 4.66
N TYR A 138 4.93 -9.38 4.87
CA TYR A 138 6.07 -8.55 4.44
C TYR A 138 7.34 -8.92 5.22
N GLU A 139 7.24 -9.16 6.53
CA GLU A 139 8.37 -9.63 7.35
C GLU A 139 8.93 -10.94 6.79
N LEU A 140 8.09 -11.92 6.46
CA LEU A 140 8.50 -13.17 5.83
C LEU A 140 9.16 -12.95 4.46
N TYR A 141 8.61 -12.02 3.67
CA TYR A 141 9.14 -11.62 2.37
C TYR A 141 10.58 -11.10 2.48
N PHE A 142 10.80 -10.17 3.41
CA PHE A 142 12.13 -9.62 3.66
C PHE A 142 13.07 -10.64 4.28
N ASP A 143 12.62 -11.44 5.25
CA ASP A 143 13.42 -12.48 5.90
C ASP A 143 14.01 -13.45 4.86
N ALA A 144 13.17 -14.00 3.97
CA ALA A 144 13.60 -14.90 2.91
C ALA A 144 14.57 -14.21 1.92
N ALA A 145 14.24 -13.01 1.47
CA ALA A 145 15.07 -12.28 0.51
C ALA A 145 16.43 -11.86 1.08
N LEU A 146 16.48 -11.37 2.32
CA LEU A 146 17.71 -10.93 2.98
C LEU A 146 18.63 -12.12 3.31
N LYS A 147 18.08 -13.24 3.79
CA LYS A 147 18.84 -14.48 3.98
C LYS A 147 19.40 -15.01 2.66
N ARG A 148 18.64 -14.94 1.58
CA ARG A 148 19.11 -15.32 0.24
C ARG A 148 20.22 -14.39 -0.28
N ALA A 149 20.07 -13.07 -0.07
CA ALA A 149 21.12 -12.10 -0.42
C ALA A 149 22.43 -12.42 0.32
N ALA A 150 22.34 -12.68 1.63
CA ALA A 150 23.48 -13.05 2.46
C ALA A 150 24.12 -14.37 2.01
N ALA A 151 23.33 -15.41 1.78
CA ALA A 151 23.80 -16.73 1.34
C ALA A 151 24.45 -16.71 -0.05
N THR A 152 24.11 -15.73 -0.89
CA THR A 152 24.68 -15.57 -2.24
C THR A 152 25.70 -14.45 -2.34
N HIS A 153 26.19 -13.93 -1.20
CA HIS A 153 27.19 -12.86 -1.10
C HIS A 153 26.88 -11.63 -1.97
N ARG A 154 25.59 -11.25 -2.05
CA ARG A 154 25.14 -10.09 -2.81
C ARG A 154 25.59 -8.79 -2.13
N ALA A 155 26.00 -7.81 -2.93
CA ALA A 155 26.37 -6.50 -2.42
C ALA A 155 25.12 -5.71 -2.00
N ALA A 156 25.28 -4.74 -1.09
CA ALA A 156 24.21 -3.81 -0.79
C ALA A 156 23.81 -3.04 -2.05
N GLY A 157 22.50 -2.96 -2.34
CA GLY A 157 21.96 -2.41 -3.57
C GLY A 157 21.63 -3.44 -4.65
N ASP A 158 22.15 -4.67 -4.57
CA ASP A 158 21.75 -5.76 -5.46
C ASP A 158 20.31 -6.21 -5.14
N THR A 159 19.50 -6.45 -6.17
CA THR A 159 18.11 -6.87 -5.97
C THR A 159 17.96 -8.39 -5.87
N VAL A 160 17.01 -8.82 -5.04
CA VAL A 160 16.56 -10.21 -4.93
C VAL A 160 15.12 -10.28 -5.41
N GLN A 161 14.90 -11.03 -6.48
CA GLN A 161 13.56 -11.28 -7.01
C GLN A 161 12.95 -12.52 -6.37
N MET A 162 11.69 -12.38 -5.95
CA MET A 162 10.86 -13.42 -5.36
C MET A 162 9.60 -13.58 -6.19
N ARG A 163 9.03 -14.78 -6.22
CA ARG A 163 7.74 -15.02 -6.86
C ARG A 163 6.64 -14.65 -5.88
N GLN A 164 5.65 -13.90 -6.34
CA GLN A 164 4.58 -13.37 -5.51
C GLN A 164 3.22 -13.87 -5.98
N PHE A 165 2.47 -14.47 -5.07
CA PHE A 165 1.06 -14.80 -5.29
C PHE A 165 0.15 -14.06 -4.31
N TYR A 166 -1.11 -13.90 -4.71
CA TYR A 166 -2.16 -13.30 -3.89
C TYR A 166 -3.02 -14.41 -3.30
N VAL A 167 -3.51 -14.22 -2.08
CA VAL A 167 -4.35 -15.21 -1.36
C VAL A 167 -5.68 -14.62 -0.87
N ASP A 168 -6.00 -13.39 -1.24
CA ASP A 168 -7.30 -12.76 -0.99
C ASP A 168 -8.14 -12.75 -2.29
N ARG A 169 -9.22 -11.97 -2.32
CA ARG A 169 -10.30 -11.97 -3.35
C ARG A 169 -9.86 -12.00 -4.82
N GLU A 170 -8.69 -11.46 -5.16
CA GLU A 170 -8.29 -11.21 -6.56
C GLU A 170 -7.33 -12.27 -7.13
N PHE A 171 -7.06 -13.35 -6.39
CA PHE A 171 -6.08 -14.38 -6.79
C PHE A 171 -6.36 -15.05 -8.15
N ASP A 172 -7.61 -15.06 -8.61
CA ASP A 172 -8.02 -15.62 -9.89
C ASP A 172 -7.71 -14.72 -11.10
N ARG A 173 -7.64 -13.41 -10.87
CA ARG A 173 -7.31 -12.36 -11.86
C ARG A 173 -5.89 -11.84 -11.72
N PHE A 174 -5.20 -12.29 -10.68
CA PHE A 174 -3.88 -11.82 -10.30
C PHE A 174 -2.84 -12.91 -10.61
N PRO A 175 -2.15 -12.86 -11.76
CA PRO A 175 -1.17 -13.88 -12.12
C PRO A 175 0.03 -13.86 -11.15
N LEU A 176 0.88 -14.88 -11.22
CA LEU A 176 2.08 -14.93 -10.39
C LEU A 176 3.06 -13.81 -10.79
N HIS A 177 3.22 -12.85 -9.89
CA HIS A 177 3.96 -11.59 -10.05
C HIS A 177 5.34 -11.65 -9.37
N HIS A 178 6.06 -10.54 -9.37
CA HIS A 178 7.35 -10.42 -8.66
C HIS A 178 7.31 -9.37 -7.57
N GLY A 179 7.87 -9.74 -6.41
CA GLY A 179 8.39 -8.78 -5.44
C GLY A 179 9.90 -8.71 -5.57
N ILE A 180 10.43 -7.49 -5.52
CA ILE A 180 11.83 -7.18 -5.74
C ILE A 180 12.33 -6.51 -4.47
N VAL A 181 13.15 -7.21 -3.70
CA VAL A 181 13.75 -6.70 -2.47
C VAL A 181 15.14 -6.16 -2.77
N ARG A 182 15.45 -4.99 -2.24
CA ARG A 182 16.76 -4.34 -2.36
C ARG A 182 17.34 -4.10 -0.96
N PRO A 183 18.32 -4.89 -0.50
CA PRO A 183 19.02 -4.63 0.76
C PRO A 183 19.74 -3.29 0.69
N LEU A 184 19.67 -2.53 1.77
CA LEU A 184 20.33 -1.23 1.95
C LEU A 184 21.29 -1.29 3.15
N ALA A 185 22.17 -0.28 3.24
CA ALA A 185 23.03 -0.12 4.41
C ALA A 185 22.22 0.19 5.68
N GLY A 186 22.78 -0.19 6.84
CA GLY A 186 22.23 0.15 8.15
C GLY A 186 21.01 -0.67 8.56
N GLY A 187 20.95 -1.96 8.18
CA GLY A 187 19.84 -2.84 8.56
C GLY A 187 18.52 -2.43 7.92
N ARG A 188 18.55 -1.96 6.67
CA ARG A 188 17.37 -1.53 5.91
C ARG A 188 17.21 -2.34 4.64
N ALA A 189 16.00 -2.37 4.11
CA ALA A 189 15.72 -2.90 2.79
C ALA A 189 14.50 -2.22 2.20
N GLU A 190 14.42 -2.21 0.88
CA GLU A 190 13.23 -1.77 0.17
C GLU A 190 12.55 -2.94 -0.54
N ILE A 191 11.25 -2.81 -0.78
CA ILE A 191 10.48 -3.72 -1.63
C ILE A 191 9.70 -2.93 -2.67
N MET A 192 9.74 -3.43 -3.91
CA MET A 192 8.91 -2.99 -5.02
C MET A 192 8.16 -4.20 -5.56
N HIS A 193 6.90 -4.00 -5.96
CA HIS A 193 6.13 -5.04 -6.66
C HIS A 193 5.94 -4.61 -8.12
N ASP A 194 6.06 -5.55 -9.05
CA ASP A 194 5.98 -5.24 -10.50
C ASP A 194 4.58 -4.79 -10.97
N TRP A 195 3.55 -4.98 -10.15
CA TRP A 195 2.15 -4.64 -10.44
C TRP A 195 1.61 -3.49 -9.56
N LEU A 196 2.30 -3.13 -8.48
CA LEU A 196 1.86 -2.11 -7.53
C LEU A 196 2.82 -0.91 -7.58
N SER A 197 2.27 0.28 -7.80
CA SER A 197 3.09 1.49 -7.83
C SER A 197 3.65 1.83 -6.45
N GLY A 198 4.96 2.02 -6.41
CA GLY A 198 5.69 2.58 -5.27
C GLY A 198 6.72 1.63 -4.67
N ILE A 199 7.40 2.14 -3.66
CA ILE A 199 8.49 1.44 -2.97
C ILE A 199 8.21 1.51 -1.46
N GLY A 200 8.14 0.34 -0.82
CA GLY A 200 8.14 0.23 0.63
C GLY A 200 9.56 0.15 1.17
N GLU A 201 9.81 0.68 2.36
CA GLU A 201 11.11 0.59 3.03
C GLU A 201 10.92 0.04 4.44
N ALA A 202 11.77 -0.90 4.86
CA ALA A 202 11.73 -1.51 6.17
C ALA A 202 13.08 -1.40 6.88
N THR A 203 13.01 -1.39 8.22
CA THR A 203 14.17 -1.51 9.10
C THR A 203 14.14 -2.86 9.81
N PHE A 204 15.32 -3.39 10.13
CA PHE A 204 15.49 -4.73 10.68
C PHE A 204 16.46 -4.71 11.85
N ASP A 205 16.27 -5.65 12.79
CA ASP A 205 17.31 -5.98 13.75
C ASP A 205 18.37 -6.91 13.14
N SER A 206 19.37 -7.29 13.94
CA SER A 206 20.44 -8.19 13.49
C SER A 206 19.99 -9.60 13.12
N ALA A 207 18.76 -9.98 13.49
CA ALA A 207 18.16 -11.27 13.15
C ALA A 207 17.20 -11.18 11.94
N TYR A 208 17.22 -10.06 11.20
CA TYR A 208 16.32 -9.76 10.09
C TYR A 208 14.83 -9.68 10.48
N ARG A 209 14.53 -9.45 11.76
CA ARG A 209 13.15 -9.20 12.19
C ARG A 209 12.78 -7.75 11.88
N MET A 210 11.69 -7.56 11.15
CA MET A 210 11.25 -6.24 10.72
C MET A 210 10.80 -5.42 11.94
N GLN A 211 11.42 -4.27 12.15
CA GLN A 211 11.09 -3.36 13.26
C GLN A 211 10.09 -2.28 12.83
N SER A 212 10.23 -1.78 11.60
CA SER A 212 9.30 -0.83 11.03
C SER A 212 9.19 -1.01 9.51
N TYR A 213 8.10 -0.52 8.96
CA TYR A 213 7.89 -0.38 7.52
C TYR A 213 7.28 1.00 7.22
N SER A 214 7.87 1.72 6.26
CA SER A 214 7.36 2.97 5.73
C SER A 214 6.87 2.78 4.29
N GLY A 215 5.59 3.05 4.11
CA GLY A 215 4.91 3.13 2.83
C GLY A 215 4.89 4.54 2.25
N ALA A 216 5.70 5.49 2.74
CA ALA A 216 5.68 6.91 2.30
C ALA A 216 5.89 7.09 0.78
N ARG A 217 6.57 6.14 0.13
CA ARG A 217 6.74 6.10 -1.34
C ARG A 217 5.80 5.12 -2.04
N THR A 218 4.71 4.72 -1.39
CA THR A 218 3.66 3.83 -1.93
C THR A 218 2.33 4.56 -2.05
N THR A 219 1.37 3.96 -2.75
CA THR A 219 -0.02 4.44 -2.76
C THR A 219 -0.71 4.36 -1.40
N TYR A 220 -0.22 3.51 -0.48
CA TYR A 220 -0.84 3.31 0.83
C TYR A 220 -0.42 4.34 1.88
N LEU A 221 0.80 4.89 1.80
CA LEU A 221 1.31 5.96 2.70
C LEU A 221 1.23 5.63 4.20
N VAL A 222 1.30 4.34 4.53
CA VAL A 222 1.21 3.82 5.89
C VAL A 222 2.58 3.78 6.57
N ASP A 223 2.59 4.03 7.87
CA ASP A 223 3.72 3.77 8.75
C ASP A 223 3.38 2.62 9.67
N VAL A 224 4.30 1.68 9.80
CA VAL A 224 4.09 0.41 10.49
C VAL A 224 5.17 0.24 11.53
N GLN A 225 4.76 -0.18 12.71
CA GLN A 225 5.66 -0.47 13.82
C GLN A 225 5.43 -1.89 14.31
N ARG A 226 6.53 -2.61 14.55
CA ARG A 226 6.52 -3.85 15.32
C ARG A 226 6.28 -3.52 16.78
N VAL A 227 5.40 -4.27 17.44
CA VAL A 227 5.13 -4.16 18.88
C VAL A 227 5.45 -5.49 19.57
N THR A 228 6.06 -5.43 20.74
CA THR A 228 6.38 -6.62 21.55
C THR A 228 5.18 -7.13 22.35
N THR A 229 4.20 -6.26 22.60
CA THR A 229 2.90 -6.62 23.17
C THR A 229 1.91 -6.63 22.03
N PRO A 230 1.45 -7.81 21.58
CA PRO A 230 0.49 -7.91 20.48
C PRO A 230 -0.80 -7.13 20.78
N PRO A 231 -1.39 -6.45 19.79
CA PRO A 231 -2.67 -5.77 19.94
C PRO A 231 -3.81 -6.78 20.11
N ASP A 232 -4.89 -6.37 20.79
CA ASP A 232 -6.15 -7.11 20.80
C ASP A 232 -6.86 -6.95 19.44
N VAL A 233 -6.54 -7.84 18.51
CA VAL A 233 -7.06 -7.82 17.14
C VAL A 233 -8.59 -7.92 17.13
N ARG A 234 -9.18 -8.72 18.03
CA ARG A 234 -10.64 -8.89 18.10
C ARG A 234 -11.32 -7.60 18.50
N ALA A 235 -10.86 -6.93 19.56
CA ALA A 235 -11.44 -5.67 20.00
C ALA A 235 -11.31 -4.56 18.94
N VAL A 236 -10.17 -4.49 18.24
CA VAL A 236 -9.99 -3.55 17.12
C VAL A 236 -10.93 -3.88 15.96
N ALA A 237 -11.10 -5.16 15.65
CA ALA A 237 -11.99 -5.60 14.59
C ALA A 237 -13.45 -5.27 14.90
N ASP A 238 -13.94 -5.57 16.10
CA ASP A 238 -15.31 -5.25 16.52
C ASP A 238 -15.59 -3.74 16.39
N ARG A 239 -14.60 -2.89 16.73
CA ARG A 239 -14.71 -1.43 16.54
C ARG A 239 -14.75 -1.04 15.06
N PHE A 240 -13.90 -1.62 14.22
CA PHE A 240 -13.89 -1.32 12.78
C PHE A 240 -15.22 -1.70 12.14
N GLU A 241 -15.75 -2.87 12.46
CA GLU A 241 -17.04 -3.32 11.94
C GLU A 241 -18.20 -2.46 12.39
N ALA A 242 -18.25 -2.10 13.68
CA ALA A 242 -19.28 -1.20 14.18
C ALA A 242 -19.28 0.15 13.44
N LEU A 243 -18.08 0.67 13.10
CA LEU A 243 -17.95 1.90 12.32
C LEU A 243 -18.38 1.73 10.86
N GLU A 244 -18.04 0.60 10.24
CA GLU A 244 -18.45 0.29 8.87
C GLU A 244 -19.95 0.03 8.76
N THR A 245 -20.55 -0.72 9.69
CA THR A 245 -22.01 -0.90 9.75
C THR A 245 -22.73 0.43 9.90
N LYS A 246 -22.20 1.34 10.73
CA LYS A 246 -22.82 2.65 10.98
C LYS A 246 -22.73 3.59 9.78
N SER A 247 -21.66 3.52 8.98
CA SER A 247 -21.36 4.57 7.98
C SER A 247 -20.98 4.07 6.60
N GLY A 248 -21.13 2.77 6.34
CA GLY A 248 -20.63 2.08 5.15
C GLY A 248 -19.10 1.97 5.12
N PRO A 249 -18.55 1.29 4.09
CA PRO A 249 -17.12 1.28 3.83
C PRO A 249 -16.58 2.70 3.66
N ARG A 250 -15.69 3.13 4.56
CA ARG A 250 -15.06 4.44 4.45
C ARG A 250 -13.79 4.33 3.63
N GLN A 251 -13.87 4.77 2.37
CA GLN A 251 -12.65 4.98 1.59
C GLN A 251 -11.76 5.98 2.33
N LEU A 252 -10.47 5.63 2.52
CA LEU A 252 -9.54 6.48 3.27
C LEU A 252 -9.34 7.87 2.62
N SER A 253 -9.61 7.95 1.31
CA SER A 253 -9.74 9.19 0.53
C SER A 253 -11.00 9.09 -0.33
N VAL A 254 -11.97 9.99 -0.15
CA VAL A 254 -13.23 10.00 -0.91
C VAL A 254 -13.05 10.82 -2.19
N ARG A 255 -13.70 10.43 -3.28
CA ARG A 255 -13.72 11.20 -4.54
C ARG A 255 -14.88 12.21 -4.51
N ASP A 256 -14.68 13.37 -5.11
CA ASP A 256 -15.67 14.43 -5.20
C ASP A 256 -15.63 15.08 -6.58
N VAL A 257 -16.80 15.55 -7.01
CA VAL A 257 -16.97 16.23 -8.29
C VAL A 257 -17.57 17.59 -8.02
N LEU A 258 -16.83 18.64 -8.37
CA LEU A 258 -17.36 19.99 -8.34
C LEU A 258 -17.81 20.40 -9.74
N HIS A 259 -18.92 21.12 -9.79
CA HIS A 259 -19.38 21.86 -10.95
C HIS A 259 -19.41 23.34 -10.60
N ALA A 260 -18.92 24.18 -11.50
CA ALA A 260 -18.90 25.62 -11.32
C ALA A 260 -18.99 26.33 -12.67
N ASP A 261 -19.48 27.56 -12.66
CA ASP A 261 -19.63 28.37 -13.87
C ASP A 261 -18.92 29.72 -13.69
N ILE A 262 -18.27 30.20 -14.76
CA ILE A 262 -17.76 31.58 -14.87
C ILE A 262 -18.40 32.16 -16.13
N GLY A 263 -19.40 33.03 -15.95
CA GLY A 263 -20.24 33.48 -17.05
C GLY A 263 -20.95 32.30 -17.73
N ALA A 264 -20.70 32.11 -19.02
CA ALA A 264 -21.25 31.00 -19.81
C ALA A 264 -20.35 29.76 -19.87
N ALA A 265 -19.12 29.84 -19.36
CA ALA A 265 -18.21 28.69 -19.33
C ALA A 265 -18.49 27.83 -18.10
N THR A 266 -18.58 26.54 -18.31
CA THR A 266 -18.83 25.54 -17.28
C THR A 266 -17.57 24.74 -17.02
N PHE A 267 -17.34 24.41 -15.76
CA PHE A 267 -16.16 23.72 -15.27
C PHE A 267 -16.57 22.50 -14.46
N THR A 268 -15.90 21.39 -14.70
CA THR A 268 -16.02 20.18 -13.87
C THR A 268 -14.65 19.78 -13.37
N VAL A 269 -14.52 19.58 -12.06
CA VAL A 269 -13.29 19.01 -11.47
C VAL A 269 -13.64 17.77 -10.68
N ASP A 270 -13.08 16.64 -11.09
CA ASP A 270 -13.27 15.34 -10.44
C ASP A 270 -11.95 14.88 -9.81
N TYR A 271 -11.91 14.79 -8.48
CA TYR A 271 -10.67 14.64 -7.73
C TYR A 271 -10.84 13.83 -6.43
N GLY A 272 -9.75 13.20 -6.00
CA GLY A 272 -9.68 12.55 -4.70
C GLY A 272 -9.35 13.54 -3.58
N ARG A 273 -10.05 13.46 -2.45
CA ARG A 273 -9.95 14.33 -1.28
C ARG A 273 -9.26 13.64 -0.09
N PRO A 274 -7.91 13.51 -0.09
CA PRO A 274 -7.20 12.93 1.04
C PRO A 274 -7.36 13.78 2.31
N LEU A 275 -7.32 13.11 3.46
CA LEU A 275 -7.31 13.74 4.79
C LEU A 275 -5.87 13.93 5.28
N ALA A 276 -5.56 15.02 5.98
CA ALA A 276 -4.21 15.27 6.48
C ALA A 276 -3.81 14.27 7.57
N ARG A 277 -4.73 13.95 8.49
CA ARG A 277 -4.56 12.98 9.58
C ARG A 277 -3.36 13.29 10.47
N GLY A 278 -3.08 14.58 10.67
CA GLY A 278 -1.95 15.07 11.45
C GLY A 278 -0.57 14.78 10.85
N ARG A 279 -0.47 14.44 9.56
CA ARG A 279 0.79 14.28 8.83
C ARG A 279 1.32 15.62 8.35
N THR A 280 2.64 15.71 8.19
CA THR A 280 3.24 16.81 7.42
C THR A 280 2.86 16.62 5.95
N LEU A 281 2.34 17.66 5.31
CA LEU A 281 1.86 17.54 3.94
C LEU A 281 2.98 17.75 2.93
N LEU A 282 3.55 18.95 2.87
CA LEU A 282 4.62 19.27 1.93
C LEU A 282 5.96 18.72 2.42
N GLY A 283 6.70 18.08 1.53
CA GLY A 283 7.97 17.40 1.83
C GLY A 283 7.82 15.94 2.29
N GLU A 284 6.64 15.53 2.76
CA GLU A 284 6.35 14.14 3.15
C GLU A 284 5.25 13.51 2.28
N VAL A 285 3.98 13.86 2.52
CA VAL A 285 2.86 13.30 1.77
C VAL A 285 2.86 13.77 0.31
N ILE A 286 3.23 15.03 0.10
CA ILE A 286 3.47 15.66 -1.19
C ILE A 286 4.97 15.93 -1.27
N PRO A 287 5.75 15.03 -1.90
CA PRO A 287 7.19 15.20 -1.99
C PRO A 287 7.55 16.44 -2.81
N TYR A 288 8.57 17.16 -2.36
CA TYR A 288 9.16 18.24 -3.15
C TYR A 288 9.85 17.71 -4.40
N ASP A 289 9.90 18.56 -5.44
CA ASP A 289 10.57 18.30 -6.72
C ASP A 289 10.08 17.02 -7.42
N ARG A 290 8.86 16.58 -7.09
CA ARG A 290 8.18 15.46 -7.72
C ARG A 290 6.75 15.83 -8.07
N VAL A 291 6.35 15.47 -9.29
CA VAL A 291 4.99 15.71 -9.78
C VAL A 291 3.99 14.93 -8.94
N TRP A 292 3.03 15.65 -8.36
CA TRP A 292 1.93 15.12 -7.58
C TRP A 292 0.64 15.21 -8.38
N ARG A 293 -0.19 14.16 -8.29
CA ARG A 293 -1.50 14.04 -8.96
C ARG A 293 -2.57 15.02 -8.46
N THR A 294 -2.21 15.93 -7.54
CA THR A 294 -3.10 16.95 -6.97
C THR A 294 -4.37 16.32 -6.41
N GLY A 295 -4.22 15.26 -5.61
CA GLY A 295 -5.33 14.47 -5.06
C GLY A 295 -4.94 13.06 -4.62
N ALA A 296 -5.93 12.17 -4.51
CA ALA A 296 -5.77 10.75 -4.16
C ALA A 296 -6.36 9.81 -5.21
N ASN A 297 -5.81 8.59 -5.32
CA ASN A 297 -6.25 7.55 -6.25
C ASN A 297 -6.05 7.93 -7.73
N ALA A 298 -7.11 8.18 -8.48
CA ALA A 298 -7.03 8.67 -9.86
C ALA A 298 -6.56 10.14 -9.92
N ALA A 299 -5.94 10.53 -11.03
CA ALA A 299 -5.54 11.92 -11.26
C ALA A 299 -6.76 12.86 -11.23
N THR A 300 -6.51 14.12 -10.84
CA THR A 300 -7.54 15.17 -10.83
C THR A 300 -7.92 15.52 -12.25
N GLU A 301 -9.15 15.19 -12.65
CA GLU A 301 -9.68 15.51 -13.97
C GLU A 301 -10.27 16.92 -13.95
N PHE A 302 -9.99 17.69 -15.00
CA PHE A 302 -10.46 19.06 -15.17
C PHE A 302 -11.06 19.21 -16.56
N THR A 303 -12.32 19.62 -16.63
CA THR A 303 -13.04 19.89 -17.88
C THR A 303 -13.45 21.36 -17.92
N THR A 304 -13.25 22.01 -19.06
CA THR A 304 -13.76 23.36 -19.34
C THR A 304 -14.55 23.34 -20.66
N SER A 305 -15.74 23.94 -20.68
CA SER A 305 -16.59 24.00 -21.88
C SER A 305 -16.19 25.09 -22.88
N ALA A 306 -15.36 26.05 -22.46
CA ALA A 306 -14.86 27.14 -23.29
C ALA A 306 -13.33 27.21 -23.26
N PRO A 307 -12.69 27.85 -24.26
CA PRO A 307 -11.29 28.22 -24.17
C PRO A 307 -11.06 29.18 -23.01
N ILE A 308 -10.00 28.95 -22.22
CA ILE A 308 -9.65 29.78 -21.06
C ILE A 308 -8.15 30.12 -21.05
N THR A 309 -7.76 31.04 -20.17
CA THR A 309 -6.44 31.00 -19.55
C THR A 309 -6.53 30.44 -18.14
N LEU A 310 -5.55 29.61 -17.75
CA LEU A 310 -5.41 29.08 -16.40
C LEU A 310 -3.98 29.33 -15.92
N ALA A 311 -3.82 30.22 -14.94
CA ALA A 311 -2.52 30.77 -14.55
C ALA A 311 -1.72 31.29 -15.77
N GLY A 312 -2.39 31.94 -16.72
CA GLY A 312 -1.78 32.44 -17.96
C GLY A 312 -1.53 31.39 -19.06
N LEU A 313 -1.74 30.09 -18.79
CA LEU A 313 -1.68 29.06 -19.82
C LEU A 313 -2.94 29.09 -20.67
N ALA A 314 -2.81 29.11 -21.99
CA ALA A 314 -3.95 28.94 -22.90
C ALA A 314 -4.44 27.49 -22.87
N VAL A 315 -5.67 27.27 -22.41
CA VAL A 315 -6.30 25.95 -22.32
C VAL A 315 -7.54 25.94 -23.20
N PRO A 316 -7.53 25.23 -24.35
CA PRO A 316 -8.72 25.04 -25.16
C PRO A 316 -9.86 24.37 -24.38
N ALA A 317 -11.09 24.49 -24.90
CA ALA A 317 -12.21 23.69 -24.39
C ALA A 317 -11.87 22.20 -24.50
N GLY A 318 -12.16 21.43 -23.45
CA GLY A 318 -11.83 20.02 -23.40
C GLY A 318 -11.62 19.46 -22.00
N LYS A 319 -11.17 18.21 -21.95
CA LYS A 319 -10.88 17.45 -20.74
C LYS A 319 -9.38 17.23 -20.60
N TYR A 320 -8.87 17.47 -19.40
CA TYR A 320 -7.45 17.43 -19.03
C TYR A 320 -7.29 16.79 -17.66
N THR A 321 -6.03 16.57 -17.25
CA THR A 321 -5.68 16.32 -15.85
C THR A 321 -4.84 17.45 -15.29
N LEU A 322 -4.99 17.73 -13.99
CA LEU A 322 -4.21 18.71 -13.25
C LEU A 322 -3.19 18.00 -12.36
N TRP A 323 -1.95 18.44 -12.44
CA TRP A 323 -0.85 18.01 -11.59
C TRP A 323 -0.18 19.22 -10.96
N THR A 324 0.56 18.99 -9.87
CA THR A 324 1.29 20.05 -9.17
C THR A 324 2.71 19.61 -8.89
N LEU A 325 3.65 20.55 -8.94
CA LEU A 325 5.06 20.33 -8.64
C LEU A 325 5.49 21.35 -7.59
N PRO A 326 5.47 20.99 -6.30
CA PRO A 326 5.97 21.88 -5.25
C PRO A 326 7.48 21.78 -5.14
N HIS A 327 8.12 22.92 -4.88
CA HIS A 327 9.55 23.06 -4.65
C HIS A 327 9.85 23.46 -3.20
N PRO A 328 11.06 23.17 -2.70
CA PRO A 328 11.55 23.76 -1.46
C PRO A 328 11.45 25.29 -1.53
N GLY A 329 11.09 25.94 -0.42
CA GLY A 329 10.93 27.41 -0.38
C GLY A 329 9.56 27.93 -0.83
N GLY A 330 8.62 27.06 -1.19
CA GLY A 330 7.19 27.41 -1.32
C GLY A 330 6.72 27.77 -2.73
N ALA A 331 7.58 27.69 -3.74
CA ALA A 331 7.17 27.80 -5.14
C ALA A 331 6.41 26.53 -5.57
N VAL A 332 5.33 26.69 -6.33
CA VAL A 332 4.51 25.57 -6.82
C VAL A 332 4.12 25.83 -8.27
N GLU A 333 4.32 24.82 -9.12
CA GLU A 333 3.83 24.84 -10.50
C GLU A 333 2.54 24.03 -10.62
N LEU A 334 1.55 24.60 -11.32
CA LEU A 334 0.40 23.90 -11.88
C LEU A 334 0.78 23.35 -13.26
N ILE A 335 0.44 22.10 -13.51
CA ILE A 335 0.66 21.41 -14.78
C ILE A 335 -0.70 21.00 -15.34
N VAL A 336 -0.98 21.40 -16.57
CA VAL A 336 -2.16 20.92 -17.32
C VAL A 336 -1.68 19.86 -18.31
N ASN A 337 -2.20 18.64 -18.21
CA ASN A 337 -1.77 17.51 -19.03
C ASN A 337 -2.95 16.94 -19.86
N ARG A 338 -2.67 16.52 -21.10
CA ARG A 338 -3.68 16.01 -22.04
C ARG A 338 -4.06 14.55 -21.80
N GLN A 339 -3.30 13.81 -20.99
CA GLN A 339 -3.64 12.46 -20.58
C GLN A 339 -4.83 12.49 -19.61
N THR A 340 -5.77 11.56 -19.79
CA THR A 340 -6.96 11.39 -18.93
C THR A 340 -7.17 9.92 -18.53
N GLY A 341 -7.84 9.66 -17.40
CA GLY A 341 -8.06 8.29 -16.89
C GLY A 341 -6.88 7.65 -16.15
N GLN A 342 -5.86 8.40 -15.76
CA GLN A 342 -4.67 7.88 -15.08
C GLN A 342 -5.00 7.50 -13.63
N TRP A 343 -4.50 6.33 -13.21
CA TRP A 343 -4.46 5.94 -11.80
C TRP A 343 -3.10 6.21 -11.18
N GLY A 344 -3.08 6.64 -9.91
CA GLY A 344 -1.86 6.76 -9.12
C GLY A 344 -0.89 7.81 -9.67
N THR A 345 0.34 7.38 -9.98
CA THR A 345 1.46 8.24 -10.40
C THR A 345 1.79 8.12 -11.88
N GLY A 346 0.87 7.59 -12.71
CA GLY A 346 1.05 7.38 -14.15
C GLY A 346 1.06 8.67 -14.96
N TYR A 347 2.02 9.55 -14.69
CA TYR A 347 2.19 10.86 -15.33
C TYR A 347 3.17 10.78 -16.50
N GLY A 348 2.75 11.24 -17.68
CA GLY A 348 3.57 11.33 -18.89
C GLY A 348 3.91 12.78 -19.25
N PRO A 349 5.15 13.25 -18.99
CA PRO A 349 5.56 14.63 -19.26
C PRO A 349 5.38 15.08 -20.72
N ALA A 350 5.48 14.14 -21.67
CA ALA A 350 5.31 14.40 -23.10
C ALA A 350 3.91 14.92 -23.48
N HIS A 351 2.93 14.78 -22.59
CA HIS A 351 1.55 15.21 -22.82
C HIS A 351 1.19 16.51 -22.11
N ASP A 352 2.14 17.17 -21.45
CA ASP A 352 1.94 18.48 -20.85
C ASP A 352 1.45 19.47 -21.93
N LEU A 353 0.32 20.12 -21.67
CA LEU A 353 -0.11 21.31 -22.40
C LEU A 353 0.76 22.51 -22.00
N GLY A 354 1.12 22.58 -20.72
CA GLY A 354 2.01 23.60 -20.18
C GLY A 354 2.11 23.53 -18.66
N ARG A 355 3.03 24.34 -18.12
CA ARG A 355 3.25 24.52 -16.69
C ARG A 355 3.24 26.01 -16.36
N SER A 356 2.67 26.38 -15.22
CA SER A 356 2.66 27.76 -14.77
C SER A 356 2.69 27.84 -13.25
N ARG A 357 3.18 28.96 -12.73
CA ARG A 357 3.29 29.17 -11.28
C ARG A 357 1.92 29.45 -10.68
N MET A 358 1.67 28.83 -9.52
CA MET A 358 0.53 29.15 -8.67
C MET A 358 0.92 30.23 -7.66
N THR A 359 -0.07 30.99 -7.19
CA THR A 359 0.08 31.81 -5.98
C THR A 359 -0.05 30.90 -4.77
N THR A 360 0.83 31.08 -3.78
CA THR A 360 0.85 30.25 -2.57
C THR A 360 0.56 31.09 -1.33
N GLU A 361 -0.27 30.55 -0.44
CA GLU A 361 -0.70 31.16 0.80
C GLU A 361 -0.59 30.14 1.94
N THR A 362 -0.16 30.60 3.11
CA THR A 362 -0.26 29.81 4.35
C THR A 362 -1.54 30.18 5.09
N LEU A 363 -2.40 29.21 5.33
CA LEU A 363 -3.67 29.36 6.02
C LEU A 363 -3.47 29.43 7.54
N ALA A 364 -4.15 30.37 8.19
CA ALA A 364 -4.17 30.46 9.65
C ALA A 364 -4.87 29.26 10.31
N THR A 365 -5.95 28.77 9.68
CA THR A 365 -6.68 27.58 10.13
C THR A 365 -6.46 26.44 9.13
N PRO A 366 -5.79 25.35 9.52
CA PRO A 366 -5.56 24.23 8.62
C PRO A 366 -6.84 23.54 8.14
N VAL A 367 -6.88 23.15 6.87
CA VAL A 367 -8.01 22.41 6.26
C VAL A 367 -7.72 20.91 6.32
N GLU A 368 -8.49 20.14 7.09
CA GLU A 368 -8.22 18.71 7.30
C GLU A 368 -8.34 17.87 6.01
N GLN A 369 -9.33 18.17 5.17
CA GLN A 369 -9.59 17.45 3.93
C GLN A 369 -9.15 18.29 2.73
N PHE A 370 -8.39 17.71 1.80
CA PHE A 370 -8.03 18.40 0.57
C PHE A 370 -9.28 18.85 -0.20
N THR A 371 -9.30 20.11 -0.61
CA THR A 371 -10.38 20.69 -1.40
C THR A 371 -9.83 21.35 -2.66
N ILE A 372 -10.61 21.25 -3.72
CA ILE A 372 -10.46 22.06 -4.93
C ILE A 372 -11.80 22.79 -5.12
N SER A 373 -11.73 24.05 -5.54
CA SER A 373 -12.89 24.88 -5.87
C SER A 373 -12.57 25.79 -7.05
N VAL A 374 -13.57 26.10 -7.86
CA VAL A 374 -13.53 27.20 -8.82
C VAL A 374 -14.40 28.31 -8.25
N VAL A 375 -13.79 29.46 -7.94
CA VAL A 375 -14.46 30.61 -7.33
C VAL A 375 -14.64 31.68 -8.41
N PRO A 376 -15.88 31.98 -8.83
CA PRO A 376 -16.14 33.05 -9.79
C PRO A 376 -15.82 34.42 -9.19
N GLY A 377 -15.17 35.29 -9.96
CA GLY A 377 -14.94 36.69 -9.62
C GLY A 377 -15.92 37.61 -10.37
N ASP A 378 -16.04 37.42 -11.68
CA ASP A 378 -17.02 38.07 -12.54
C ASP A 378 -17.42 37.16 -13.71
N ALA A 379 -18.05 37.70 -14.76
CA ALA A 379 -18.53 36.94 -15.91
C ALA A 379 -17.41 36.33 -16.79
N ARG A 380 -16.15 36.75 -16.62
CA ARG A 380 -14.99 36.23 -17.36
C ARG A 380 -13.85 35.76 -16.46
N HIS A 381 -13.77 36.25 -15.23
CA HIS A 381 -12.67 35.93 -14.33
C HIS A 381 -13.13 35.05 -13.18
N GLY A 382 -12.27 34.12 -12.78
CA GLY A 382 -12.42 33.33 -11.58
C GLY A 382 -11.07 32.84 -11.06
N THR A 383 -11.10 31.95 -10.08
CA THR A 383 -9.89 31.40 -9.48
C THR A 383 -10.09 29.91 -9.20
N LEU A 384 -9.17 29.09 -9.70
CA LEU A 384 -8.98 27.74 -9.21
C LEU A 384 -8.23 27.82 -7.88
N ALA A 385 -8.84 27.34 -6.80
CA ALA A 385 -8.24 27.30 -5.47
C ALA A 385 -8.14 25.86 -4.98
N MET A 386 -6.99 25.52 -4.42
CA MET A 386 -6.69 24.22 -3.83
C MET A 386 -6.23 24.44 -2.39
N ALA A 387 -6.77 23.73 -1.41
CA ALA A 387 -6.39 23.90 -0.01
C ALA A 387 -6.23 22.56 0.72
N TRP A 388 -5.14 22.40 1.47
CA TRP A 388 -4.92 21.26 2.35
C TRP A 388 -4.00 21.60 3.51
N GLY A 389 -4.37 21.17 4.71
CA GLY A 389 -3.67 21.50 5.93
C GLY A 389 -3.38 23.00 5.95
N PRO A 390 -2.13 23.43 6.18
CA PRO A 390 -1.80 24.83 6.31
C PRO A 390 -1.60 25.57 4.97
N PHE A 391 -1.75 24.94 3.80
CA PHE A 391 -1.46 25.62 2.53
C PHE A 391 -2.70 25.81 1.66
N ARG A 392 -2.68 26.90 0.89
CA ARG A 392 -3.60 27.16 -0.21
C ARG A 392 -2.83 27.59 -1.44
N TRP A 393 -3.18 27.02 -2.59
CA TRP A 393 -2.64 27.35 -3.89
C TRP A 393 -3.75 27.87 -4.79
N THR A 394 -3.50 28.98 -5.49
CA THR A 394 -4.48 29.58 -6.39
C THR A 394 -3.91 29.84 -7.77
N ALA A 395 -4.76 29.67 -8.78
CA ALA A 395 -4.47 29.96 -10.17
C ALA A 395 -5.64 30.77 -10.77
N PRO A 396 -5.39 31.95 -11.35
CA PRO A 396 -6.45 32.73 -11.98
C PRO A 396 -6.98 32.01 -13.22
N ILE A 397 -8.30 32.09 -13.43
CA ILE A 397 -9.00 31.64 -14.62
C ILE A 397 -9.53 32.86 -15.36
N GLU A 398 -9.32 32.92 -16.67
CA GLU A 398 -9.96 33.90 -17.56
C GLU A 398 -10.65 33.16 -18.71
N VAL A 399 -11.97 33.31 -18.83
CA VAL A 399 -12.74 32.78 -19.94
C VAL A 399 -12.49 33.64 -21.17
N ARG A 400 -11.96 33.02 -22.23
CA ARG A 400 -11.78 33.70 -23.51
C ARG A 400 -13.14 33.65 -24.23
N GLY A 401 -13.71 34.83 -24.49
CA GLY A 401 -14.95 34.93 -25.24
C GLY A 401 -14.80 34.26 -26.62
N GLY A 402 -15.76 33.41 -26.97
CA GLY A 402 -15.94 33.01 -28.36
C GLY A 402 -16.40 34.24 -29.13
N ASN A 403 -15.64 34.62 -30.16
CA ASN A 403 -16.15 35.54 -31.17
C ASN A 403 -17.38 34.94 -31.87
#